data_AF-A0A1G1ZW11-F1
#
_entry.id   AF-A0A1G1ZW11-F1
#
_cell.length_a   1.000
_cell.length_b   1.000
_cell.length_c   1.000
_cell.angle_alpha   90.00
_cell.angle_beta   90.00
_cell.angle_gamma   90.00
#
_symmetry.space_group_name_H-M   'P 1'
#
loop_
_entity.id
_entity.type
_entity.pdbx_description
1 polymer ?
#
loop_
_entity_poly.entity_id
_entity_poly.type
_entity_poly.pdbx_seq_one_letter_code
_entity_poly.pdbx_strand_id
1 'polypeptide(L)'
;MEFNKQKFSLAAGVTAAVAYGVCAFVVVLWPEAALRLLGWVAHLVNVEKFAGDVTISFGSFLIGLFQILVYAYAAAFVFAWLYNKFIQPRS
;
A
#
# COMPACT_ATOMS: atom_id res chain seq x y z
N MET A 1 -7.14 -9.42 23.27
CA MET A 1 -6.12 -8.37 23.05
C MET A 1 -6.83 -7.18 22.43
N GLU A 2 -6.64 -5.96 22.92
CA GLU A 2 -7.21 -4.75 22.31
C GLU A 2 -6.11 -3.97 21.58
N PHE A 3 -6.34 -3.56 20.34
CA PHE A 3 -5.37 -2.75 19.61
C PHE A 3 -5.41 -1.29 20.03
N ASN A 4 -4.24 -0.68 20.28
CA ASN A 4 -4.12 0.77 20.25
C ASN A 4 -4.22 1.21 18.77
N LYS A 5 -5.41 1.67 18.39
CA LYS A 5 -5.75 2.03 17.00
C LYS A 5 -4.71 2.95 16.36
N GLN A 6 -4.25 3.99 17.04
CA GLN A 6 -3.29 4.94 16.48
C GLN A 6 -1.91 4.31 16.27
N LYS A 7 -1.35 3.66 17.29
CA LYS A 7 -0.02 3.03 17.20
C LYS A 7 0.01 1.91 16.16
N PHE A 8 -1.03 1.09 16.13
CA PHE A 8 -1.16 -0.01 15.16
C PHE A 8 -1.26 0.53 13.73
N SER A 9 -2.10 1.54 13.50
CA SER A 9 -2.29 2.14 12.18
C SER A 9 -1.04 2.87 11.69
N LEU A 10 -0.32 3.55 12.58
CA LEU A 10 0.96 4.18 12.24
C LEU A 10 2.00 3.15 11.86
N ALA A 11 2.13 2.07 12.62
CA ALA A 11 3.04 0.98 12.28
C ALA A 11 2.71 0.36 10.92
N ALA A 12 1.42 0.11 10.64
CA ALA A 12 0.97 -0.38 9.33
C ALA A 12 1.28 0.60 8.20
N GLY A 13 0.98 1.89 8.38
CA GLY A 13 1.26 2.94 7.40
C GLY A 13 2.74 3.08 7.08
N VAL A 14 3.60 3.13 8.10
CA VAL A 14 5.07 3.19 7.92
C VAL A 14 5.60 1.93 7.24
N THR A 15 5.12 0.75 7.64
CA THR A 15 5.53 -0.52 7.01
C THR A 15 5.16 -0.53 5.52
N ALA A 16 3.95 -0.10 5.18
CA ALA A 16 3.51 -0.01 3.79
C ALA A 16 4.32 1.03 2.99
N ALA A 17 4.68 2.15 3.59
CA ALA A 17 5.52 3.17 2.96
C ALA A 17 6.94 2.65 2.67
N VAL A 18 7.54 1.90 3.59
CA VAL A 18 8.84 1.25 3.36
C VAL A 18 8.75 0.20 2.25
N ALA A 19 7.72 -0.65 2.29
CA ALA A 19 7.47 -1.64 1.23
C ALA A 19 7.28 -0.96 -0.13
N TYR A 20 6.52 0.13 -0.19
CA TYR A 20 6.36 0.93 -1.41
C TYR A 20 7.70 1.47 -1.93
N GLY A 21 8.59 1.95 -1.06
CA GLY A 21 9.93 2.38 -1.44
C GLY A 21 10.72 1.28 -2.13
N VAL A 22 10.67 0.06 -1.60
CA VAL A 22 11.27 -1.13 -2.23
C VAL A 22 10.61 -1.43 -3.57
N CYS A 23 9.27 -1.38 -3.65
CA CYS A 23 8.55 -1.60 -4.90
C CYS A 23 8.93 -0.56 -5.98
N ALA A 24 9.03 0.72 -5.62
CA ALA A 24 9.44 1.78 -6.53
C ALA A 24 10.86 1.54 -7.07
N PHE A 25 11.78 1.11 -6.20
CA PHE A 25 13.14 0.75 -6.62
C PHE A 25 13.14 -0.41 -7.64
N VAL A 26 12.31 -1.44 -7.44
CA VAL A 26 12.16 -2.54 -8.40
C VAL A 26 11.59 -2.06 -9.73
N VAL A 27 10.62 -1.14 -9.73
CA VAL A 27 10.06 -0.57 -10.98
C VAL A 27 11.12 0.20 -11.77
N VAL A 28 12.01 0.94 -11.10
CA VAL A 28 13.10 1.68 -11.76
C VAL A 28 14.10 0.73 -12.43
N LEU A 29 14.43 -0.39 -11.79
CA LEU A 29 15.40 -1.35 -12.32
C LEU A 29 14.82 -2.31 -13.36
N TRP A 30 13.57 -2.76 -13.16
CA TRP A 30 12.91 -3.79 -13.97
C TRP A 30 11.43 -3.46 -14.23
N PRO A 31 11.14 -2.43 -15.04
CA PRO A 31 9.77 -1.94 -15.26
C PRO A 31 8.85 -3.02 -15.86
N GLU A 32 9.33 -3.82 -16.79
CA GLU A 32 8.55 -4.90 -17.43
C GLU A 32 8.13 -5.99 -16.43
N ALA A 33 9.04 -6.39 -15.54
CA ALA A 33 8.73 -7.38 -14.50
C ALA A 33 7.72 -6.82 -13.49
N ALA A 34 7.87 -5.55 -13.11
CA ALA A 34 6.94 -4.88 -12.21
C ALA A 34 5.53 -4.76 -12.81
N LEU A 35 5.42 -4.43 -14.09
CA LEU A 35 4.13 -4.37 -14.81
C LEU A 35 3.44 -5.73 -14.88
N ARG A 36 4.19 -6.81 -15.13
CA ARG A 36 3.62 -8.18 -15.12
C ARG A 36 3.12 -8.59 -13.74
N LEU A 37 3.92 -8.33 -12.69
CA LEU A 37 3.52 -8.59 -11.30
C LEU A 37 2.27 -7.80 -10.93
N LEU A 38 2.22 -6.52 -11.27
CA LEU A 38 1.04 -5.68 -11.06
C LEU A 38 -0.16 -6.24 -11.83
N GLY A 39 0.05 -6.70 -13.07
CA GLY A 39 -1.00 -7.31 -13.89
C GLY A 39 -1.63 -8.53 -13.22
N TRP A 40 -0.83 -9.40 -12.61
CA TRP A 40 -1.34 -10.58 -11.90
C TRP A 40 -2.13 -10.21 -10.64
N VAL A 41 -1.63 -9.25 -9.85
CA VAL A 41 -2.30 -8.84 -8.60
C VAL A 41 -3.58 -8.05 -8.87
N ALA A 42 -3.53 -7.14 -9.86
CA ALA A 42 -4.64 -6.26 -10.21
C ALA A 42 -5.59 -6.88 -11.25
N HIS A 43 -5.38 -8.14 -11.66
CA HIS A 43 -6.15 -8.81 -12.71
C HIS A 43 -6.21 -8.01 -14.03
N LEU A 44 -5.14 -7.28 -14.37
CA LEU A 44 -5.04 -6.51 -15.60
C LEU A 44 -4.57 -7.42 -16.74
N VAL A 45 -5.40 -7.55 -17.78
CA VAL A 45 -5.17 -8.45 -18.92
C VAL A 45 -4.38 -7.82 -20.08
N ASN A 46 -4.18 -6.50 -20.07
CA ASN A 46 -3.47 -5.75 -21.14
C ASN A 46 -2.52 -4.71 -20.53
N VAL A 47 -1.52 -5.18 -19.80
CA VAL A 47 -0.51 -4.31 -19.15
C VAL A 47 0.45 -3.68 -20.17
N GLU A 48 0.60 -4.26 -21.36
CA GLU A 48 1.46 -3.70 -22.42
C GLU A 48 0.99 -2.32 -22.90
N LYS A 49 -0.32 -2.05 -22.84
CA LYS A 49 -0.89 -0.74 -23.19
C LYS A 49 -0.36 0.39 -22.30
N PHE A 50 0.10 0.06 -21.10
CA PHE A 50 0.55 1.04 -20.11
C PHE A 50 2.07 1.10 -20.01
N ALA A 51 2.81 0.18 -20.65
CA ALA A 51 4.25 0.02 -20.45
C ALA A 51 5.11 1.18 -21.00
N GLY A 52 4.64 1.91 -22.01
CA GLY A 52 5.42 2.93 -22.71
C GLY A 52 5.63 4.25 -21.95
N ASP A 53 4.76 4.57 -20.99
CA ASP A 53 4.71 5.89 -20.35
C ASP A 53 5.00 5.88 -18.84
N VAL A 54 5.31 4.71 -18.25
CA VAL A 54 5.57 4.63 -16.79
C VAL A 54 6.98 5.12 -16.48
N THR A 55 7.10 6.41 -16.20
CA THR A 55 8.31 7.01 -15.64
C THR A 55 8.07 7.41 -14.19
N ILE A 56 8.85 6.85 -13.26
CA ILE A 56 8.84 7.31 -11.86
C ILE A 56 9.63 8.62 -11.80
N SER A 57 8.92 9.73 -11.73
CA SER A 57 9.51 11.01 -11.33
C SER A 57 9.57 11.12 -9.81
N PHE A 58 10.50 11.92 -9.29
CA PHE A 58 10.61 12.18 -7.86
C PHE A 58 9.30 12.71 -7.25
N GLY A 59 8.60 13.59 -7.97
CA GLY A 59 7.30 14.09 -7.55
C GLY A 59 6.23 13.00 -7.48
N SER A 60 6.13 12.16 -8.52
CA SER A 60 5.18 11.03 -8.53
C SER A 60 5.46 10.00 -7.44
N PHE A 61 6.75 9.77 -7.12
CA PHE A 61 7.16 8.89 -6.02
C PHE A 61 6.71 9.43 -4.66
N LEU A 62 6.95 10.72 -4.38
CA LEU A 62 6.54 11.32 -3.10
C LEU A 62 5.03 11.33 -2.92
N ILE A 63 4.28 11.62 -3.98
CA ILE A 63 2.81 11.58 -3.96
C ILE A 63 2.34 10.16 -3.67
N GLY A 64 2.89 9.15 -4.36
CA GLY A 64 2.56 7.74 -4.13
C GLY A 64 2.94 7.26 -2.73
N LEU A 65 4.10 7.67 -2.22
CA LEU A 65 4.58 7.36 -0.86
C LEU A 65 3.64 7.94 0.22
N PHE A 66 3.21 9.19 0.04
CA PHE A 66 2.25 9.79 0.96
C PHE A 66 0.89 9.08 0.88
N GLN A 67 0.43 8.78 -0.34
CA GLN A 67 -0.84 8.10 -0.57
C GLN A 67 -0.87 6.71 0.08
N ILE A 68 0.17 5.89 -0.11
CA ILE A 68 0.23 4.54 0.47
C ILE A 68 0.26 4.60 2.01
N LEU A 69 0.98 5.57 2.58
CA LEU A 69 1.05 5.76 4.04
C LEU A 69 -0.35 6.08 4.60
N VAL A 70 -1.05 7.04 3.99
CA VAL A 70 -2.39 7.46 4.43
C VAL A 70 -3.41 6.34 4.26
N TYR A 71 -3.40 5.64 3.11
CA TYR A 71 -4.36 4.58 2.84
C TYR A 71 -4.15 3.37 3.75
N ALA A 72 -2.92 2.94 3.96
CA ALA A 72 -2.61 1.83 4.87
C ALA A 72 -2.94 2.20 6.32
N TYR A 73 -2.64 3.44 6.74
CA TYR A 73 -3.05 3.94 8.06
C TYR A 73 -4.57 3.88 8.22
N ALA A 74 -5.32 4.43 7.27
CA ALA A 74 -6.78 4.47 7.34
C ALA A 74 -7.39 3.05 7.37
N ALA A 75 -6.92 2.16 6.50
CA ALA A 75 -7.38 0.78 6.46
C ALA A 75 -7.10 0.03 7.78
N ALA A 76 -5.88 0.16 8.31
CA ALA A 76 -5.50 -0.45 9.59
C ALA A 76 -6.28 0.14 10.77
N PHE A 77 -6.62 1.44 10.71
CA PHE A 77 -7.42 2.09 11.74
C PHE A 77 -8.85 1.53 11.77
N VAL A 78 -9.47 1.41 10.60
CA VAL A 78 -10.81 0.81 10.47
C VAL A 78 -10.77 -0.64 10.95
N PHE A 79 -9.76 -1.41 10.57
CA PHE A 79 -9.59 -2.79 11.04
C PHE A 79 -9.47 -2.86 12.57
N ALA A 80 -8.56 -2.09 13.17
CA ALA A 80 -8.37 -2.08 14.61
C ALA A 80 -9.63 -1.62 15.37
N TRP A 81 -10.38 -0.67 14.81
CA TRP A 81 -11.66 -0.24 15.36
C TRP A 81 -12.72 -1.35 15.33
N LEU A 82 -12.90 -2.01 14.18
CA LEU A 82 -13.83 -3.12 14.04
C LEU A 82 -13.45 -4.28 14.96
N TYR A 83 -12.18 -4.66 14.97
CA TYR A 83 -11.68 -5.73 15.82
C TYR A 83 -11.95 -5.44 17.30
N ASN A 84 -11.56 -4.26 17.80
CA ASN A 84 -11.83 -3.87 19.19
C ASN A 84 -13.33 -3.90 19.52
N LYS A 85 -14.19 -3.52 18.56
CA LYS A 85 -15.65 -3.55 18.73
C LYS A 85 -16.22 -4.96 18.85
N PHE A 86 -15.70 -5.92 18.07
CA PHE A 86 -16.22 -7.29 18.06
C PHE A 86 -15.69 -8.16 19.22
N ILE A 87 -14.54 -7.82 19.81
CA ILE A 87 -14.01 -8.55 20.96
C ILE A 87 -14.60 -8.11 22.31
N GLN A 88 -15.30 -6.97 22.35
CA GLN A 88 -15.98 -6.52 23.57
C GLN A 88 -17.20 -7.43 23.82
N PRO A 89 -17.31 -8.06 25.01
CA PRO A 89 -18.48 -8.86 25.33
C PRO A 89 -19.72 -7.96 25.30
N ARG A 90 -20.78 -8.40 24.61
CA ARG A 90 -22.10 -7.78 24.75
C ARG A 90 -22.56 -8.00 26.19
N SER A 91 -22.62 -6.93 26.98
CA SER A 91 -23.32 -6.89 28.27
C SER A 91 -24.82 -6.96 28.07
#